data_AF-A0A766RH63-F1
#
_entry.id   AF-A0A766RH63-F1
#
_cell.length_a   1.000
_cell.length_b   1.000
_cell.length_c   1.000
_cell.angle_alpha   90.00
_cell.angle_beta   90.00
_cell.angle_gamma   90.00
#
_symmetry.space_group_name_H-M   'P 1'
#
loop_
_entity.id
_entity.type
_entity.pdbx_description
1 polymer ?
#
loop_
_entity_poly.entity_id
_entity_poly.type
_entity_poly.pdbx_seq_one_letter_code
_entity_poly.pdbx_strand_id
1 'polypeptide(L)'
;LARNTQKIFRWLDKDTPDAVEKMQALLPAIEKAMPPLLVARMRSHSSEYYREIVERRDRLVKDVDDFVASAVVLYDQMNRGGPAGNAVVMH
;
A
#
# COMPACT_ATOMS: atom_id res chain seq x y z
N LEU A 1 -21.41 -12.60 15.89
CA LEU A 1 -20.43 -12.07 14.91
C LEU A 1 -20.41 -12.88 13.60
N ALA A 2 -20.20 -14.21 13.65
CA ALA A 2 -20.11 -15.07 12.46
C ALA A 2 -21.26 -14.92 11.44
N ARG A 3 -22.51 -14.74 11.91
CA ARG A 3 -23.69 -14.55 11.04
C ARG A 3 -23.65 -13.24 10.23
N ASN A 4 -23.08 -12.17 10.78
CA ASN A 4 -22.98 -10.88 10.08
C ASN A 4 -21.84 -10.92 9.06
N THR A 5 -20.68 -11.46 9.44
CA THR A 5 -19.55 -11.71 8.53
C THR A 5 -20.02 -12.53 7.34
N GLN A 6 -20.62 -13.69 7.57
CA GLN A 6 -21.10 -14.56 6.49
C GLN A 6 -22.10 -13.85 5.57
N LYS A 7 -23.05 -13.07 6.12
CA LYS A 7 -24.04 -12.35 5.31
C LYS A 7 -23.41 -11.28 4.43
N ILE A 8 -22.54 -10.45 5.00
CA ILE A 8 -21.90 -9.32 4.29
C ILE A 8 -21.04 -9.85 3.16
N PHE A 9 -20.15 -10.82 3.44
CA PHE A 9 -19.27 -11.38 2.42
C PHE A 9 -20.06 -12.17 1.35
N ARG A 10 -21.14 -12.84 1.72
CA ARG A 10 -22.02 -13.49 0.74
C ARG A 10 -22.74 -12.49 -0.19
N TRP A 11 -22.99 -11.25 0.26
CA TRP A 11 -23.50 -10.20 -0.62
C TRP A 11 -22.39 -9.64 -1.51
N LEU A 12 -21.18 -9.48 -0.98
CA LEU A 12 -20.02 -9.02 -1.74
C LEU A 12 -19.67 -9.98 -2.91
N ASP A 13 -19.80 -11.29 -2.71
CA ASP A 13 -19.49 -12.30 -3.74
C ASP A 13 -20.57 -12.44 -4.84
N LYS A 14 -21.65 -11.65 -4.79
CA LYS A 14 -22.80 -11.77 -5.71
C LYS A 14 -23.10 -10.46 -6.43
N ASP A 15 -23.25 -10.55 -7.75
CA ASP A 15 -23.66 -9.41 -8.60
C ASP A 15 -25.19 -9.30 -8.79
N THR A 16 -25.99 -10.00 -7.98
CA THR A 16 -27.45 -9.89 -8.06
C THR A 16 -27.92 -8.49 -7.59
N PRO A 17 -28.98 -7.90 -8.17
CA PRO A 17 -29.46 -6.57 -7.79
C PRO A 17 -29.70 -6.39 -6.27
N ASP A 18 -30.29 -7.41 -5.62
CA ASP A 18 -30.53 -7.43 -4.16
C ASP A 18 -29.24 -7.34 -3.33
N ALA A 19 -28.16 -7.98 -3.79
CA ALA A 19 -26.88 -7.95 -3.10
C ALA A 19 -26.19 -6.59 -3.27
N VAL A 20 -26.23 -6.04 -4.49
CA VAL A 20 -25.70 -4.71 -4.80
C VAL A 20 -26.40 -3.63 -3.97
N GLU A 21 -27.74 -3.65 -3.90
CA GLU A 21 -28.52 -2.71 -3.08
C GLU A 21 -28.12 -2.77 -1.60
N LYS A 22 -27.95 -3.98 -1.05
CA LYS A 22 -27.52 -4.17 0.34
C LYS A 22 -26.10 -3.69 0.60
N MET A 23 -25.19 -3.91 -0.35
CA MET A 23 -23.82 -3.39 -0.26
C MET A 23 -23.77 -1.87 -0.37
N GLN A 24 -24.59 -1.27 -1.25
CA GLN A 24 -24.73 0.18 -1.36
C GLN A 24 -25.29 0.81 -0.08
N ALA A 25 -26.30 0.20 0.54
CA ALA A 25 -26.84 0.66 1.81
C ALA A 25 -25.82 0.59 2.96
N LEU A 26 -24.87 -0.35 2.90
CA LEU A 26 -23.79 -0.49 3.86
C LEU A 26 -22.58 0.41 3.59
N LEU A 27 -22.48 1.02 2.40
CA LEU A 27 -21.30 1.79 1.98
C LEU A 27 -20.89 2.88 3.00
N PRO A 28 -21.80 3.67 3.61
CA PRO A 28 -21.41 4.66 4.61
C PRO A 28 -20.77 4.05 5.86
N ALA A 29 -21.25 2.88 6.30
CA ALA A 29 -20.67 2.18 7.44
C ALA A 29 -19.31 1.55 7.10
N ILE A 30 -19.16 1.05 5.87
CA ILE A 30 -17.90 0.54 5.35
C ILE A 30 -16.86 1.66 5.33
N GLU A 31 -17.18 2.83 4.79
CA GLU A 31 -16.25 3.97 4.72
C GLU A 31 -15.83 4.47 6.09
N LYS A 32 -16.74 4.44 7.06
CA LYS A 32 -16.45 4.84 8.44
C LYS A 32 -15.51 3.86 9.14
N ALA A 33 -15.62 2.57 8.85
CA ALA A 33 -14.87 1.51 9.55
C ALA A 33 -13.57 1.12 8.85
N MET A 34 -13.46 1.37 7.55
CA MET A 34 -12.35 0.93 6.72
C MET A 34 -11.10 1.82 6.91
N PRO A 35 -9.88 1.26 6.85
CA PRO A 35 -8.65 2.05 6.81
C PRO A 35 -8.70 3.12 5.70
N PRO A 36 -8.28 4.37 5.98
CA PRO A 36 -8.39 5.48 5.01
C PRO A 36 -7.77 5.21 3.65
N LEU A 37 -6.63 4.51 3.60
CA LEU A 37 -5.96 4.16 2.35
C LEU A 37 -6.80 3.23 1.48
N LEU A 38 -7.53 2.29 2.09
CA LEU A 38 -8.42 1.39 1.36
C LEU A 38 -9.66 2.13 0.85
N VAL A 39 -10.20 3.08 1.63
CA VAL A 39 -11.29 3.95 1.17
C VAL A 39 -10.84 4.79 -0.02
N ALA A 40 -9.66 5.41 0.05
CA ALA A 40 -9.10 6.19 -1.05
C ALA A 40 -8.93 5.33 -2.32
N ARG A 41 -8.39 4.11 -2.19
CA ARG A 41 -8.24 3.17 -3.32
C ARG A 41 -9.58 2.67 -3.86
N MET A 42 -10.59 2.48 -3.02
CA MET A 42 -11.92 2.14 -3.50
C MET A 42 -12.50 3.30 -4.33
N ARG A 43 -12.42 4.53 -3.81
CA ARG A 43 -12.97 5.74 -4.45
C ARG A 43 -12.17 6.24 -5.66
N SER A 44 -10.90 5.86 -5.81
CA SER A 44 -10.07 6.26 -6.95
C SER A 44 -10.60 5.77 -8.31
N HIS A 45 -11.37 4.67 -8.32
CA HIS A 45 -12.01 4.17 -9.55
C HIS A 45 -13.06 5.13 -10.11
N SER A 46 -13.63 5.99 -9.26
CA SER A 46 -14.69 6.93 -9.62
C SER A 46 -14.32 8.40 -9.38
N SER A 47 -13.09 8.69 -8.95
CA SER A 47 -12.69 10.04 -8.54
C SER A 47 -11.21 10.30 -8.79
N GLU A 48 -10.95 11.33 -9.60
CA GLU A 48 -9.61 11.84 -9.91
C GLU A 48 -8.83 12.26 -8.66
N TYR A 49 -9.50 12.93 -7.72
CA TYR A 49 -8.89 13.38 -6.48
C TYR A 49 -8.29 12.21 -5.68
N TYR A 50 -9.08 11.15 -5.49
CA TYR A 50 -8.60 9.96 -4.77
C TYR A 50 -7.55 9.18 -5.57
N ARG A 51 -7.64 9.20 -6.91
CA ARG A 51 -6.64 8.60 -7.78
C ARG A 51 -5.27 9.26 -7.61
N GLU A 52 -5.22 10.58 -7.63
CA GLU A 52 -3.97 11.32 -7.41
C GLU A 52 -3.36 11.03 -6.03
N ILE A 53 -4.18 10.95 -4.98
CA ILE A 53 -3.74 10.64 -3.61
C ILE A 53 -3.08 9.25 -3.56
N VAL A 54 -3.74 8.24 -4.13
CA VAL A 54 -3.24 6.86 -4.10
C VAL A 54 -1.94 6.75 -4.89
N GLU A 55 -1.89 7.32 -6.09
CA GLU A 55 -0.68 7.31 -6.91
C GLU A 55 0.49 8.04 -6.24
N ARG A 56 0.25 9.19 -5.62
CA ARG A 56 1.28 9.94 -4.91
C ARG A 56 1.81 9.17 -3.71
N ARG A 57 0.92 8.53 -2.96
CA ARG A 57 1.31 7.67 -1.83
C ARG A 57 2.17 6.51 -2.32
N ASP A 58 1.79 5.86 -3.41
CA ASP A 58 2.54 4.71 -3.94
C ASP A 58 3.92 5.12 -4.48
N ARG A 59 4.04 6.29 -5.12
CA ARG A 59 5.35 6.88 -5.48
C ARG A 59 6.21 7.16 -4.24
N LEU A 60 5.64 7.78 -3.21
CA LEU A 60 6.37 8.08 -1.98
C LEU A 60 6.90 6.82 -1.29
N VAL A 61 6.08 5.75 -1.22
CA VAL A 61 6.53 4.48 -0.63
C VAL A 61 7.68 3.89 -1.44
N LYS A 62 7.60 3.92 -2.77
CA LYS A 62 8.71 3.48 -3.63
C LYS A 62 9.98 4.29 -3.36
N ASP A 63 9.89 5.61 -3.26
CA ASP A 63 11.04 6.47 -3.00
C ASP A 63 11.69 6.17 -1.64
N VAL A 64 10.88 5.85 -0.63
CA VAL A 64 11.36 5.41 0.69
C VAL A 64 12.05 4.05 0.60
N ASP A 65 11.47 3.09 -0.11
CA ASP A 65 12.06 1.76 -0.30
C ASP A 65 13.41 1.86 -1.03
N ASP A 66 13.51 2.69 -2.07
CA ASP A 66 14.75 2.95 -2.82
C ASP A 66 15.82 3.61 -1.93
N PHE A 67 15.41 4.53 -1.05
CA PHE A 67 16.30 5.17 -0.09
C PHE A 67 16.85 4.16 0.93
N VAL A 68 15.97 3.31 1.49
CA VAL A 68 16.37 2.25 2.43
C VAL A 68 17.33 1.26 1.75
N ALA A 69 17.03 0.85 0.52
CA ALA A 69 17.91 -0.03 -0.25
C ALA A 69 19.31 0.57 -0.45
N SER A 70 19.37 1.86 -0.80
CA SER A 70 20.64 2.59 -0.97
C SER A 70 21.44 2.67 0.32
N ALA A 71 20.78 2.91 1.46
CA ALA A 71 21.42 2.97 2.77
C ALA A 71 22.01 1.60 3.18
N VAL A 72 21.31 0.51 2.89
CA VAL A 72 21.82 -0.86 3.14
C VAL A 72 23.06 -1.15 2.31
N VAL A 73 23.07 -0.79 1.02
CA VAL A 73 24.24 -0.96 0.15
C VAL A 73 25.43 -0.16 0.67
N LEU A 74 25.22 1.10 1.07
CA LEU A 74 26.27 1.95 1.63
C LEU A 74 26.86 1.35 2.91
N TYR A 75 26.01 0.83 3.79
CA TYR A 75 26.45 0.17 5.02
C TYR A 75 27.30 -1.09 4.73
N ASP A 76 26.90 -1.93 3.77
CA ASP A 76 27.70 -3.11 3.38
C ASP A 76 29.09 -2.71 2.86
N GLN A 77 29.17 -1.66 2.03
CA GLN A 77 30.45 -1.14 1.53
C GLN A 77 31.37 -0.66 2.65
N MET A 78 30.83 0.07 3.63
CA MET A 78 31.61 0.56 4.77
C MET A 78 32.11 -0.58 5.68
N ASN A 79 31.32 -1.64 5.86
CA ASN A 79 31.69 -2.76 6.73
C ASN A 79 32.51 -3.86 6.05
N ARG A 80 32.48 -3.96 4.71
CA ARG A 80 33.46 -4.74 3.94
C ARG A 80 34.82 -4.06 3.81
N GLY A 81 34.91 -2.76 4.12
CA GLY A 81 36.13 -1.96 4.11
C GLY A 81 37.08 -2.18 5.31
N GLY A 82 37.14 -3.38 5.90
CA GLY A 82 38.26 -3.75 6.78
C GLY A 82 39.60 -3.67 6.03
N PRO A 83 40.75 -3.47 6.70
CA PRO A 83 41.98 -2.98 6.08
C PRO A 83 42.54 -3.96 5.05
N ALA A 84 42.14 -3.80 3.79
CA ALA A 84 42.90 -4.27 2.66
C ALA A 84 44.16 -3.41 2.62
N GLY A 85 45.30 -4.07 2.85
CA GLY A 85 46.58 -3.44 3.11
C GLY A 85 47.02 -2.40 2.10
N ASN A 86 47.87 -1.52 2.58
CA ASN A 86 48.70 -0.59 1.82
C ASN A 86 49.13 -1.18 0.47
N ALA A 87 48.60 -0.63 -0.61
CA ALA A 87 49.26 -0.62 -1.91
C ALA A 87 49.07 0.77 -2.50
N VAL A 88 49.79 1.74 -1.92
CA VAL A 88 50.13 2.98 -2.64
C VAL A 88 51.06 2.55 -3.77
N VAL A 89 50.53 2.36 -4.97
CA VAL A 89 51.34 2.32 -6.19
C VAL A 89 51.68 3.76 -6.51
N MET A 90 52.87 4.19 -6.07
CA MET A 90 53.52 5.36 -6.66
C MET A 90 54.10 4.93 -8.01
N HIS A 91 53.67 5.62 -9.07
CA HIS A 91 54.34 5.63 -10.37
C HIS A 91 55.16 6.91 -10.49
#